data_AF-A0A142JIY9-F1
#
_entry.id   AF-A0A142JIY9-F1
#
_cell.length_a   1.000
_cell.length_b   1.000
_cell.length_c   1.000
_cell.angle_alpha   90.00
_cell.angle_beta   90.00
_cell.angle_gamma   90.00
#
_symmetry.space_group_name_H-M   'P 1'
#
loop_
_entity.id
_entity.type
_entity.pdbx_description
1 polymer ?
#
loop_
_entity_poly.entity_id
_entity_poly.type
_entity_poly.pdbx_seq_one_letter_code
_entity_poly.pdbx_strand_id
1 'polypeptide(L)'
;MGEKEAAGELAISAAEVEAERRIEERSKAAVQELGEKAAREWARLDVEDFGKIKDRNLARFAAVTITDNMENPAYKAEFERAGVETVALIHSLKAANDALVAEKEGRKAGEFEAMRKERQERAMTWTPEEAAIQAQIDVADYASALCDHLTNLKLVSRYEVDYRLNDMAEYAKANPDYREALEKAVPDLAKEIDQRNTVAQQLAVKGTYVGTVTALSGTHLEQKVGRDPRGVVVHDRRALGGDDVVVGNVVTITYEMGKGRLRNHELAVEQQGMGR
;
A
#
# COMPACT_ATOMS: atom_id res chain seq x y z
N MET A 1 24.90 -37.77 19.10
CA MET A 1 23.47 -38.16 19.07
C MET A 1 22.70 -36.90 18.77
N GLY A 2 22.40 -36.68 17.48
CA GLY A 2 21.57 -35.57 17.03
C GLY A 2 20.21 -36.13 16.68
N GLU A 3 19.19 -35.77 17.45
CA GLU A 3 17.80 -36.06 17.12
C GLU A 3 17.44 -35.20 15.90
N LYS A 4 17.39 -35.85 14.74
CA LYS A 4 16.65 -35.34 13.59
C LYS A 4 15.18 -35.45 13.95
N GLU A 5 14.57 -34.33 14.37
CA GLU A 5 13.12 -34.17 14.33
C GLU A 5 12.69 -34.28 12.86
N ALA A 6 12.20 -35.47 12.50
CA ALA A 6 11.47 -35.68 11.27
C ALA A 6 10.13 -34.96 11.41
N ALA A 7 10.08 -33.70 10.98
CA ALA A 7 8.82 -33.03 10.71
C ALA A 7 8.14 -33.77 9.54
N GLY A 8 7.34 -34.78 9.87
CA GLY A 8 6.39 -35.33 8.92
C GLY A 8 5.41 -34.22 8.55
N GLU A 9 5.46 -33.75 7.32
CA GLU A 9 4.33 -33.03 6.72
C GLU A 9 3.13 -33.97 6.82
N LEU A 10 2.26 -33.73 7.81
CA LEU A 10 0.95 -34.35 7.86
C LEU A 10 0.26 -33.97 6.56
N ALA A 11 -0.02 -34.96 5.70
CA ALA A 11 -0.75 -34.73 4.47
C ALA A 11 -2.06 -34.01 4.81
N ILE A 12 -2.22 -32.79 4.29
CA ILE A 12 -3.41 -31.97 4.51
C ILE A 12 -4.63 -32.79 4.06
N SER A 13 -5.58 -32.99 4.96
CA SER A 13 -6.75 -33.80 4.61
C SER A 13 -7.70 -33.02 3.69
N ALA A 14 -8.39 -33.74 2.80
CA ALA A 14 -9.41 -33.13 1.93
C ALA A 14 -10.52 -32.41 2.73
N ALA A 15 -10.80 -32.87 3.96
CA ALA A 15 -11.76 -32.25 4.86
C ALA A 15 -11.30 -30.87 5.36
N GLU A 16 -10.00 -30.68 5.58
CA GLU A 16 -9.44 -29.39 6.00
C GLU A 16 -9.42 -28.38 4.87
N VAL A 17 -9.03 -28.81 3.66
CA VAL A 17 -9.10 -27.97 2.46
C VAL A 17 -10.54 -27.54 2.18
N GLU A 18 -11.48 -28.46 2.30
CA GLU A 18 -12.89 -28.19 2.06
C GLU A 18 -13.52 -27.30 3.16
N ALA A 19 -13.03 -27.39 4.40
CA ALA A 19 -13.42 -26.46 5.47
C ALA A 19 -12.88 -25.04 5.22
N GLU A 20 -11.60 -24.91 4.85
CA GLU A 20 -11.00 -23.62 4.51
C GLU A 20 -11.70 -22.98 3.29
N ARG A 21 -11.95 -23.75 2.23
CA ARG A 21 -12.67 -23.27 1.04
C ARG A 21 -14.04 -22.69 1.38
N ARG A 22 -14.81 -23.32 2.27
CA ARG A 22 -16.11 -22.81 2.71
C ARG A 22 -16.00 -21.51 3.49
N ILE A 23 -14.97 -21.34 4.30
CA ILE A 23 -14.67 -20.09 5.00
C ILE A 23 -14.32 -19.00 3.97
N GLU A 24 -13.49 -19.31 2.97
CA GLU A 24 -13.14 -18.37 1.89
C GLU A 24 -14.37 -17.95 1.06
N GLU A 25 -15.26 -18.88 0.73
CA GLU A 25 -16.51 -18.58 0.00
C GLU A 25 -17.39 -17.59 0.76
N ARG A 26 -17.44 -17.69 2.10
CA ARG A 26 -18.15 -16.75 2.97
C ARG A 26 -17.46 -15.39 3.09
N SER A 27 -16.20 -15.26 2.68
CA SER A 27 -15.50 -13.96 2.57
C SER A 27 -15.86 -13.19 1.29
N LYS A 28 -16.09 -13.92 0.18
CA LYS A 28 -16.30 -13.33 -1.15
C LYS A 28 -17.64 -12.63 -1.29
N ALA A 29 -18.59 -12.93 -0.42
CA ALA A 29 -19.83 -12.18 -0.30
C ALA A 29 -19.62 -10.98 0.62
N ALA A 30 -20.15 -9.81 0.27
CA ALA A 30 -20.00 -8.59 1.06
C ALA A 30 -20.60 -8.77 2.46
N VAL A 31 -19.78 -9.20 3.43
CA VAL A 31 -20.22 -9.51 4.80
C VAL A 31 -20.83 -8.30 5.49
N GLN A 32 -20.44 -7.09 5.09
CA GLN A 32 -21.03 -5.83 5.55
C GLN A 32 -22.50 -5.64 5.12
N GLU A 33 -22.93 -6.25 4.01
CA GLU A 33 -24.30 -6.17 3.50
C GLU A 33 -25.19 -7.34 3.95
N LEU A 34 -24.63 -8.30 4.70
CA LEU A 34 -25.40 -9.42 5.22
C LEU A 34 -26.40 -8.97 6.27
N GLY A 35 -27.66 -9.36 6.06
CA GLY A 35 -28.66 -9.28 7.11
C GLY A 35 -28.22 -10.06 8.36
N GLU A 36 -28.63 -9.57 9.53
CA GLU A 36 -28.23 -10.09 10.84
C GLU A 36 -28.36 -11.62 10.97
N LYS A 37 -29.42 -12.21 10.44
CA LYS A 37 -29.65 -13.66 10.48
C LYS A 37 -28.58 -14.44 9.70
N ALA A 38 -28.17 -13.95 8.54
CA ALA A 38 -27.14 -14.57 7.72
C ALA A 38 -25.76 -14.42 8.37
N ALA A 39 -25.46 -13.23 8.90
CA ALA A 39 -24.21 -12.97 9.62
C ALA A 39 -24.02 -13.90 10.84
N ARG A 40 -25.08 -14.12 11.63
CA ARG A 40 -25.07 -15.07 12.75
C ARG A 40 -24.86 -16.51 12.30
N GLU A 41 -25.54 -16.93 11.23
CA GLU A 41 -25.38 -18.28 10.70
C GLU A 41 -23.95 -18.52 10.20
N TRP A 42 -23.36 -17.55 9.52
CA TRP A 42 -22.00 -17.66 9.02
C TRP A 42 -20.98 -17.75 10.14
N ALA A 43 -21.13 -16.95 11.20
CA ALA A 43 -20.27 -17.05 12.36
C ALA A 43 -20.27 -18.45 12.96
N ARG A 44 -21.42 -19.12 13.04
CA ARG A 44 -21.50 -20.51 13.54
C ARG A 44 -20.81 -21.51 12.62
N LEU A 45 -21.06 -21.40 11.32
CA LEU A 45 -20.43 -22.28 10.32
C LEU A 45 -18.92 -22.08 10.28
N ASP A 46 -18.45 -20.84 10.40
CA ASP A 46 -17.03 -20.51 10.42
C ASP A 46 -16.33 -21.05 11.67
N VAL A 47 -16.97 -21.01 12.85
CA VAL A 47 -16.45 -21.66 14.06
C VAL A 47 -16.32 -23.17 13.85
N GLU A 48 -17.36 -23.80 13.32
CA GLU A 48 -17.39 -25.25 13.09
C GLU A 48 -16.32 -25.68 12.09
N ASP A 49 -16.23 -24.97 10.97
CA ASP A 49 -15.26 -25.25 9.91
C ASP A 49 -13.83 -24.97 10.39
N PHE A 50 -13.62 -23.89 11.13
CA PHE A 50 -12.32 -23.57 11.72
C PHE A 50 -11.83 -24.69 12.66
N GLY A 51 -12.73 -25.26 13.48
CA GLY A 51 -12.41 -26.38 14.38
C GLY A 51 -11.92 -27.65 13.66
N LYS A 52 -12.26 -27.81 12.37
CA LYS A 52 -11.82 -28.94 11.54
C LYS A 52 -10.40 -28.77 11.00
N ILE A 53 -9.91 -27.53 10.89
CA ILE A 53 -8.60 -27.22 10.31
C ILE A 53 -7.49 -27.50 11.34
N LYS A 54 -6.58 -28.42 11.00
CA LYS A 54 -5.42 -28.77 11.85
C LYS A 54 -4.11 -28.27 11.27
N ASP A 55 -4.02 -28.13 9.95
CA ASP A 55 -2.90 -27.51 9.29
C ASP A 55 -2.76 -26.04 9.70
N ARG A 56 -1.54 -25.67 10.10
CA ARG A 56 -1.25 -24.33 10.63
C ARG A 56 -1.29 -23.25 9.55
N ASN A 57 -1.08 -23.59 8.28
CA ASN A 57 -1.14 -22.63 7.19
C ASN A 57 -2.59 -22.33 6.83
N LEU A 58 -3.42 -23.36 6.66
CA LEU A 58 -4.86 -23.22 6.44
C LEU A 58 -5.54 -22.51 7.61
N ALA A 59 -5.19 -22.85 8.86
CA ALA A 59 -5.78 -22.20 10.03
C ALA A 59 -5.43 -20.69 10.09
N ARG A 60 -4.22 -20.30 9.68
CA ARG A 60 -3.86 -18.88 9.59
C ARG A 60 -4.65 -18.16 8.51
N PHE A 61 -4.81 -18.77 7.34
CA PHE A 61 -5.60 -18.19 6.26
C PHE A 61 -7.06 -18.01 6.67
N ALA A 62 -7.67 -19.06 7.21
CA ALA A 62 -9.04 -19.01 7.74
C ALA A 62 -9.20 -17.96 8.85
N ALA A 63 -8.21 -17.79 9.73
CA ALA A 63 -8.24 -16.80 10.80
C ALA A 63 -8.25 -15.35 10.29
N VAL A 64 -7.55 -15.07 9.18
CA VAL A 64 -7.60 -13.75 8.52
C VAL A 64 -9.02 -13.49 8.03
N THR A 65 -9.55 -14.40 7.21
CA THR A 65 -10.91 -14.31 6.67
C THR A 65 -11.97 -14.11 7.74
N ILE A 66 -11.93 -14.93 8.80
CA ILE A 66 -12.88 -14.84 9.91
C ILE A 66 -12.78 -13.49 10.61
N THR A 67 -11.56 -12.96 10.81
CA THR A 67 -11.40 -11.67 11.48
C THR A 67 -11.88 -10.52 10.60
N ASP A 68 -11.67 -10.58 9.29
CA ASP A 68 -12.19 -9.57 8.36
C ASP A 68 -13.74 -9.57 8.37
N ASN A 69 -14.37 -10.74 8.47
CA ASN A 69 -15.82 -10.88 8.62
C ASN A 69 -16.36 -10.25 9.94
N MET A 70 -15.52 -10.11 10.98
CA MET A 70 -15.90 -9.46 12.24
C MET A 70 -16.11 -7.94 12.13
N GLU A 71 -15.86 -7.33 10.97
CA GLU A 71 -16.31 -5.96 10.70
C GLU A 71 -17.84 -5.85 10.76
N ASN A 72 -18.58 -6.92 10.46
CA ASN A 72 -20.02 -6.98 10.68
C ASN A 72 -20.33 -7.22 12.17
N PRO A 73 -21.04 -6.30 12.86
CA PRO A 73 -21.30 -6.43 14.30
C PRO A 73 -22.11 -7.67 14.69
N ALA A 74 -23.04 -8.11 13.84
CA ALA A 74 -23.86 -9.29 14.10
C ALA A 74 -23.07 -10.59 13.97
N TYR A 75 -22.17 -10.64 12.97
CA TYR A 75 -21.22 -11.74 12.81
C TYR A 75 -20.30 -11.80 14.03
N LYS A 76 -19.67 -10.68 14.37
CA LYS A 76 -18.75 -10.58 15.52
C LYS A 76 -19.40 -11.03 16.83
N ALA A 77 -20.59 -10.52 17.14
CA ALA A 77 -21.29 -10.85 18.37
C ALA A 77 -21.65 -12.34 18.47
N GLU A 78 -22.00 -12.99 17.36
CA GLU A 78 -22.28 -14.43 17.34
C GLU A 78 -20.99 -15.26 17.40
N PHE A 79 -19.94 -14.80 16.74
CA PHE A 79 -18.63 -15.44 16.77
C PHE A 79 -18.03 -15.43 18.19
N GLU A 80 -18.14 -14.30 18.90
CA GLU A 80 -17.66 -14.17 20.28
C GLU A 80 -18.42 -15.09 21.26
N ARG A 81 -19.66 -15.48 20.94
CA ARG A 81 -20.43 -16.47 21.73
C ARG A 81 -19.91 -17.89 21.61
N ALA A 82 -19.14 -18.19 20.57
CA ALA A 82 -18.64 -19.55 20.31
C ALA A 82 -17.59 -20.01 21.33
N GLY A 83 -16.98 -19.08 22.07
CA GLY A 83 -16.08 -19.38 23.19
C GLY A 83 -14.79 -18.58 23.15
N VAL A 84 -14.32 -18.20 24.33
CA VAL A 84 -13.14 -17.34 24.52
C VAL A 84 -11.88 -17.97 23.93
N GLU A 85 -11.72 -19.29 24.02
CA GLU A 85 -10.53 -20.00 23.52
C GLU A 85 -10.41 -19.95 22.00
N THR A 86 -11.49 -20.24 21.27
CA THR A 86 -11.51 -20.20 19.79
C THR A 86 -11.25 -18.79 19.27
N VAL A 87 -11.88 -17.79 19.87
CA VAL A 87 -11.69 -16.37 19.53
C VAL A 87 -10.23 -15.94 19.77
N ALA A 88 -9.66 -16.30 20.94
CA ALA A 88 -8.27 -15.99 21.27
C ALA A 88 -7.29 -16.67 20.29
N LEU A 89 -7.54 -17.92 19.93
CA LEU A 89 -6.71 -18.65 18.96
C LEU A 89 -6.72 -17.98 17.58
N ILE A 90 -7.89 -17.58 17.07
CA ILE A 90 -8.04 -16.92 15.77
C ILE A 90 -7.34 -15.56 15.76
N HIS A 91 -7.54 -14.74 16.78
CA HIS A 91 -6.82 -13.46 16.88
C HIS A 91 -5.30 -13.66 16.96
N SER A 92 -4.83 -14.67 17.70
CA SER A 92 -3.41 -15.02 17.77
C SER A 92 -2.84 -15.42 16.40
N LEU A 93 -3.58 -16.25 15.64
CA LEU A 93 -3.17 -16.68 14.31
C LEU A 93 -3.17 -15.52 13.30
N LYS A 94 -4.17 -14.63 13.36
CA LYS A 94 -4.17 -13.41 12.54
C LYS A 94 -2.98 -12.51 12.89
N ALA A 95 -2.73 -12.25 14.17
CA ALA A 95 -1.59 -11.44 14.60
C ALA A 95 -0.25 -12.04 14.12
N ALA A 96 -0.10 -13.37 14.17
CA ALA A 96 1.06 -14.06 13.62
C ALA A 96 1.17 -13.92 12.08
N ASN A 97 0.05 -13.94 11.36
CA ASN A 97 0.02 -13.68 9.92
C ASN A 97 0.41 -12.23 9.60
N ASP A 98 -0.17 -11.25 10.30
CA ASP A 98 0.12 -9.83 10.13
C ASP A 98 1.60 -9.54 10.38
N ALA A 99 2.22 -10.19 11.37
CA ALA A 99 3.66 -10.07 11.63
C ALA A 99 4.51 -10.58 10.46
N LEU A 100 4.15 -11.73 9.86
CA LEU A 100 4.85 -12.28 8.70
C LEU A 100 4.66 -11.42 7.45
N VAL A 101 3.47 -10.87 7.24
CA VAL A 101 3.21 -9.91 6.17
C VAL A 101 4.06 -8.66 6.39
N ALA A 102 4.09 -8.10 7.60
CA ALA A 102 4.91 -6.94 7.92
C ALA A 102 6.41 -7.20 7.70
N GLU A 103 6.93 -8.35 8.11
CA GLU A 103 8.31 -8.76 7.86
C GLU A 103 8.60 -8.88 6.35
N LYS A 104 7.71 -9.55 5.60
CA LYS A 104 7.83 -9.70 4.14
C LYS A 104 7.82 -8.35 3.44
N GLU A 105 6.91 -7.47 3.80
CA GLU A 105 6.82 -6.11 3.23
C GLU A 105 8.04 -5.27 3.64
N GLY A 106 8.59 -5.46 4.85
CA GLY A 106 9.85 -4.86 5.27
C GLY A 106 11.04 -5.31 4.42
N ARG A 107 11.18 -6.61 4.17
CA ARG A 107 12.23 -7.14 3.26
C ARG A 107 12.08 -6.59 1.85
N LYS A 108 10.86 -6.64 1.27
CA LYS A 108 10.61 -6.11 -0.07
C LYS A 108 10.93 -4.62 -0.17
N ALA A 109 10.60 -3.84 0.86
CA ALA A 109 10.95 -2.43 0.91
C ALA A 109 12.48 -2.24 0.92
N GLY A 110 13.20 -3.00 1.73
CA GLY A 110 14.68 -2.97 1.76
C GLY A 110 15.32 -3.43 0.44
N GLU A 111 14.81 -4.50 -0.18
CA GLU A 111 15.25 -4.99 -1.49
C GLU A 111 14.98 -3.94 -2.58
N PHE A 112 13.81 -3.28 -2.55
CA PHE A 112 13.47 -2.19 -3.45
C PHE A 112 14.40 -0.98 -3.28
N GLU A 113 14.68 -0.57 -2.05
CA GLU A 113 15.63 0.51 -1.75
C GLU A 113 17.05 0.16 -2.20
N ALA A 114 17.49 -1.08 -2.02
CA ALA A 114 18.80 -1.55 -2.47
C ALA A 114 18.91 -1.51 -4.01
N MET A 115 17.92 -2.05 -4.73
CA MET A 115 17.87 -1.99 -6.19
C MET A 115 17.85 -0.55 -6.70
N ARG A 116 17.15 0.34 -6.00
CA ARG A 116 17.11 1.77 -6.32
C ARG A 116 18.48 2.44 -6.13
N LYS A 117 19.15 2.16 -5.01
CA LYS A 117 20.48 2.69 -4.70
C LYS A 117 21.53 2.19 -5.71
N GLU A 118 21.50 0.91 -6.07
CA GLU A 118 22.39 0.33 -7.08
C GLU A 118 22.21 1.02 -8.44
N ARG A 119 20.96 1.26 -8.86
CA ARG A 119 20.66 1.98 -10.10
C ARG A 119 21.21 3.41 -10.08
N GLN A 120 21.06 4.13 -8.97
CA GLN A 120 21.62 5.48 -8.80
C GLN A 120 23.14 5.47 -8.82
N GLU A 121 23.79 4.54 -8.12
CA GLU A 121 25.25 4.39 -8.10
C GLU A 121 25.80 4.09 -9.49
N ARG A 122 25.13 3.23 -10.27
CA ARG A 122 25.48 2.96 -11.66
C ARG A 122 25.35 4.22 -12.51
N ALA A 123 24.24 4.96 -12.38
CA ALA A 123 24.03 6.19 -13.13
C ALA A 123 25.11 7.25 -12.83
N MET A 124 25.57 7.36 -11.57
CA MET A 124 26.65 8.27 -11.19
C MET A 124 27.98 7.96 -11.88
N THR A 125 28.18 6.73 -12.37
CA THR A 125 29.43 6.31 -13.02
C THR A 125 29.42 6.44 -14.54
N TRP A 126 28.29 6.78 -15.16
CA TRP A 126 28.22 6.94 -16.61
C TRP A 126 29.10 8.09 -17.09
N THR A 127 29.85 7.85 -18.16
CA THR A 127 30.49 8.94 -18.92
C THR A 127 29.46 9.79 -19.65
N PRO A 128 29.81 11.00 -20.14
CA PRO A 128 28.89 11.81 -20.94
C PRO A 128 28.32 11.07 -22.15
N GLU A 129 29.12 10.24 -22.83
CA GLU A 129 28.65 9.44 -23.96
C GLU A 129 27.67 8.35 -23.53
N GLU A 130 27.96 7.63 -22.44
CA GLU A 130 27.08 6.60 -21.89
C GLU A 130 25.75 7.20 -21.41
N ALA A 131 25.81 8.34 -20.73
CA ALA A 131 24.65 9.09 -20.26
C ALA A 131 23.78 9.57 -21.44
N ALA A 132 24.40 10.02 -22.53
CA ALA A 132 23.68 10.42 -23.73
C ALA A 132 23.01 9.25 -24.45
N ILE A 133 23.68 8.09 -24.53
CA ILE A 133 23.10 6.86 -25.09
C ILE A 133 21.92 6.41 -24.23
N GLN A 134 22.07 6.37 -22.91
CA GLN A 134 21.00 5.94 -22.01
C GLN A 134 19.79 6.89 -22.08
N ALA A 135 20.02 8.21 -22.12
CA ALA A 135 18.95 9.20 -22.27
C ALA A 135 18.13 8.96 -23.55
N GLN A 136 18.79 8.60 -24.66
CA GLN A 136 18.09 8.27 -25.91
C GLN A 136 17.26 6.99 -25.81
N ILE A 137 17.79 5.95 -25.16
CA ILE A 137 17.08 4.69 -24.91
C ILE A 137 15.82 4.97 -24.07
N ASP A 138 15.97 5.67 -22.96
CA ASP A 138 14.87 5.94 -22.03
C ASP A 138 13.78 6.81 -22.69
N VAL A 139 14.17 7.80 -23.49
CA VAL A 139 13.23 8.61 -24.30
C VAL A 139 12.44 7.75 -25.27
N ALA A 140 13.11 6.85 -26.00
CA ALA A 140 12.45 5.97 -26.97
C ALA A 140 11.50 4.98 -26.27
N ASP A 141 11.93 4.39 -25.16
CA ASP A 141 11.12 3.46 -24.37
C ASP A 141 9.91 4.15 -23.74
N TYR A 142 10.09 5.37 -23.22
CA TYR A 142 8.99 6.19 -22.72
C TYR A 142 7.98 6.54 -23.81
N ALA A 143 8.45 7.03 -24.96
CA ALA A 143 7.57 7.39 -26.08
C ALA A 143 6.78 6.18 -26.59
N SER A 144 7.42 5.02 -26.69
CA SER A 144 6.78 3.75 -27.07
C SER A 144 5.70 3.34 -26.07
N ALA A 145 6.02 3.32 -24.77
CA ALA A 145 5.08 2.98 -23.70
C ALA A 145 3.90 3.96 -23.63
N LEU A 146 4.16 5.26 -23.79
CA LEU A 146 3.13 6.30 -23.82
C LEU A 146 2.21 6.13 -25.03
N CYS A 147 2.77 5.85 -26.21
CA CYS A 147 2.00 5.57 -27.41
C CYS A 147 1.11 4.34 -27.22
N ASP A 148 1.66 3.22 -26.76
CA ASP A 148 0.91 1.99 -26.49
C ASP A 148 -0.22 2.25 -25.47
N HIS A 149 0.05 3.03 -24.41
CA HIS A 149 -0.96 3.41 -23.42
C HIS A 149 -2.09 4.27 -24.00
N LEU A 150 -1.76 5.32 -24.78
CA LEU A 150 -2.75 6.25 -25.34
C LEU A 150 -3.57 5.63 -26.46
N THR A 151 -2.99 4.72 -27.22
CA THR A 151 -3.63 4.08 -28.37
C THR A 151 -4.26 2.73 -28.02
N ASN A 152 -3.96 2.19 -26.84
CA ASN A 152 -4.33 0.86 -26.39
C ASN A 152 -3.87 -0.25 -27.37
N LEU A 153 -2.77 -0.03 -28.11
CA LEU A 153 -2.19 -0.99 -29.05
C LEU A 153 -1.57 -2.19 -28.31
N LYS A 154 -0.92 -1.93 -27.18
CA LYS A 154 -0.53 -2.95 -26.19
C LYS A 154 -1.07 -2.54 -24.84
N LEU A 155 -1.39 -3.52 -24.01
CA LEU A 155 -1.88 -3.27 -22.65
C LEU A 155 -0.73 -2.74 -21.76
N VAL A 156 -0.47 -1.44 -21.86
CA VAL A 156 0.48 -0.71 -21.03
C VAL A 156 -0.32 0.09 -20.01
N SER A 157 -0.16 -0.27 -18.73
CA SER A 157 -0.82 0.44 -17.65
C SER A 157 -0.23 1.84 -17.50
N ARG A 158 -1.02 2.78 -16.97
CA ARG A 158 -0.50 4.11 -16.62
C ARG A 158 0.67 4.03 -15.63
N TYR A 159 0.64 3.05 -14.73
CA TYR A 159 1.73 2.81 -13.76
C TYR A 159 3.06 2.53 -14.44
N GLU A 160 3.05 1.75 -15.51
CA GLU A 160 4.23 1.39 -16.29
C GLU A 160 4.87 2.61 -16.96
N VAL A 161 4.06 3.56 -17.42
CA VAL A 161 4.52 4.86 -17.93
C VAL A 161 5.11 5.72 -16.81
N ASP A 162 4.44 5.79 -15.66
CA ASP A 162 4.93 6.56 -14.51
C ASP A 162 6.23 5.96 -13.90
N TYR A 163 6.44 4.65 -13.95
CA TYR A 163 7.69 4.01 -13.52
C TYR A 163 8.89 4.47 -14.35
N ARG A 164 8.75 4.56 -15.68
CA ARG A 164 9.82 5.06 -16.56
C ARG A 164 10.19 6.50 -16.23
N LEU A 165 9.18 7.36 -16.04
CA LEU A 165 9.41 8.75 -15.67
C LEU A 165 10.14 8.88 -14.32
N ASN A 166 9.80 8.03 -13.36
CA ASN A 166 10.49 8.01 -12.06
C ASN A 166 11.95 7.54 -12.20
N ASP A 167 12.22 6.51 -13.00
CA ASP A 167 13.58 6.04 -13.26
C ASP A 167 14.43 7.14 -13.93
N MET A 168 13.89 7.80 -14.97
CA MET A 168 14.57 8.93 -15.63
C MET A 168 14.82 10.09 -14.67
N ALA A 169 13.88 10.37 -13.76
CA ALA A 169 14.05 11.41 -12.75
C ALA A 169 15.16 11.08 -11.75
N GLU A 170 15.30 9.83 -11.37
CA GLU A 170 16.38 9.38 -10.50
C GLU A 170 17.74 9.46 -11.20
N TYR A 171 17.82 9.06 -12.47
CA TYR A 171 19.04 9.19 -13.26
C TYR A 171 19.45 10.65 -13.47
N ALA A 172 18.50 11.53 -13.82
CA ALA A 172 18.75 12.97 -13.97
C ALA A 172 19.18 13.65 -12.67
N LYS A 173 18.74 13.12 -11.52
CA LYS A 173 19.21 13.56 -10.21
C LYS A 173 20.62 13.06 -9.88
N ALA A 174 20.95 11.84 -10.29
CA ALA A 174 22.22 11.18 -9.99
C ALA A 174 23.36 11.60 -10.93
N ASN A 175 23.06 11.95 -12.19
CA ASN A 175 24.05 12.25 -13.21
C ASN A 175 23.69 13.55 -13.99
N PRO A 176 24.49 14.62 -13.87
CA PRO A 176 24.29 15.87 -14.60
C PRO A 176 24.39 15.74 -16.13
N ASP A 177 25.27 14.90 -16.65
CA ASP A 177 25.45 14.68 -18.08
C ASP A 177 24.21 14.00 -18.69
N TYR A 178 23.58 13.09 -17.95
CA TYR A 178 22.31 12.47 -18.34
C TYR A 178 21.18 13.49 -18.40
N ARG A 179 21.10 14.38 -17.39
CA ARG A 179 20.14 15.49 -17.38
C ARG A 179 20.33 16.42 -18.59
N GLU A 180 21.57 16.81 -18.90
CA GLU A 180 21.87 17.64 -20.07
C GLU A 180 21.50 16.92 -21.38
N ALA A 181 21.81 15.62 -21.48
CA ALA A 181 21.44 14.82 -22.63
C ALA A 181 19.91 14.73 -22.82
N LEU A 182 19.14 14.57 -21.74
CA LEU A 182 17.67 14.61 -21.78
C LEU A 182 17.14 15.96 -22.22
N GLU A 183 17.68 17.06 -21.69
CA GLU A 183 17.29 18.42 -22.06
C GLU A 183 17.54 18.67 -23.55
N LYS A 184 18.65 18.15 -24.08
CA LYS A 184 18.97 18.24 -25.52
C LYS A 184 18.07 17.36 -26.39
N ALA A 185 17.73 16.16 -25.93
CA ALA A 185 16.93 15.20 -26.69
C ALA A 185 15.45 15.58 -26.73
N VAL A 186 14.85 15.87 -25.57
CA VAL A 186 13.43 16.20 -25.42
C VAL A 186 13.24 17.24 -24.30
N PRO A 187 13.35 18.55 -24.60
CA PRO A 187 13.32 19.61 -23.59
C PRO A 187 12.08 19.61 -22.69
N ASP A 188 10.89 19.30 -23.24
CA ASP A 188 9.65 19.30 -22.47
C ASP A 188 9.56 18.12 -21.50
N LEU A 189 10.15 16.97 -21.87
CA LEU A 189 10.26 15.81 -20.98
C LEU A 189 11.26 16.08 -19.85
N ALA A 190 12.37 16.75 -20.14
CA ALA A 190 13.33 17.18 -19.12
C ALA A 190 12.68 18.12 -18.09
N LYS A 191 11.83 19.06 -18.53
CA LYS A 191 11.03 19.91 -17.63
C LYS A 191 10.07 19.11 -16.76
N GLU A 192 9.37 18.12 -17.32
CA GLU A 192 8.47 17.25 -16.54
C GLU A 192 9.26 16.48 -15.46
N ILE A 193 10.42 15.93 -15.84
CA ILE A 193 11.33 15.22 -14.93
C ILE A 193 11.81 16.15 -13.80
N ASP A 194 12.20 17.38 -14.11
CA ASP A 194 12.62 18.37 -13.12
C ASP A 194 11.50 18.76 -12.15
N GLN A 195 10.28 18.94 -12.67
CA GLN A 195 9.10 19.20 -11.84
C GLN A 195 8.84 18.02 -10.89
N ARG A 196 8.92 16.77 -11.38
CA ARG A 196 8.78 15.57 -10.56
C ARG A 196 9.85 15.50 -9.47
N ASN A 197 11.11 15.78 -9.80
CA ASN A 197 12.20 15.82 -8.81
C ASN A 197 11.97 16.92 -7.75
N THR A 198 11.45 18.08 -8.17
CA THR A 198 11.11 19.18 -7.25
C THR A 198 9.97 18.80 -6.31
N VAL A 199 8.89 18.23 -6.83
CA VAL A 199 7.75 17.75 -6.04
C VAL A 199 8.20 16.62 -5.11
N ALA A 200 8.99 15.66 -5.59
CA ALA A 200 9.52 14.58 -4.76
C ALA A 200 10.42 15.11 -3.63
N GLN A 201 11.22 16.14 -3.86
CA GLN A 201 12.00 16.80 -2.81
C GLN A 201 11.12 17.53 -1.78
N GLN A 202 10.04 18.18 -2.23
CA GLN A 202 9.06 18.80 -1.35
C GLN A 202 8.29 17.76 -0.52
N LEU A 203 8.01 16.58 -1.09
CA LEU A 203 7.37 15.44 -0.41
C LEU A 203 8.32 14.65 0.49
N ALA A 204 9.63 14.69 0.26
CA ALA A 204 10.65 14.04 1.08
C ALA A 204 10.93 14.75 2.41
N VAL A 205 10.25 15.87 2.68
CA VAL A 205 10.38 16.57 3.96
C VAL A 205 9.66 15.76 5.04
N LYS A 206 10.44 14.95 5.77
CA LYS A 206 10.05 14.41 7.09
C LYS A 206 9.48 15.54 7.93
N GLY A 207 8.24 15.39 8.38
CA GLY A 207 7.58 16.44 9.12
C GLY A 207 6.13 16.13 9.42
N THR A 208 5.61 16.85 10.40
CA THR A 208 4.19 16.88 10.75
C THR A 208 3.64 18.22 10.30
N TYR A 209 2.66 18.19 9.41
CA TYR A 209 2.02 19.36 8.83
C TYR A 209 0.61 19.48 9.39
N VAL A 210 0.32 20.59 10.06
CA VAL A 210 -1.01 20.88 10.62
C VAL A 210 -1.59 22.09 9.92
N GLY A 211 -2.80 21.96 9.39
CA GLY A 211 -3.35 22.96 8.50
C GLY A 211 -4.65 22.56 7.82
N THR A 212 -5.26 23.50 7.10
CA THR A 212 -6.56 23.34 6.44
C THR A 212 -6.40 22.84 5.01
N VAL A 213 -7.20 21.87 4.58
CA VAL A 213 -7.25 21.44 3.18
C VAL A 213 -7.87 22.53 2.31
N THR A 214 -7.13 23.05 1.34
CA THR A 214 -7.57 24.11 0.43
C THR A 214 -7.98 23.61 -0.95
N ALA A 215 -7.45 22.46 -1.38
CA ALA A 215 -7.85 21.78 -2.60
C ALA A 215 -7.66 20.26 -2.46
N LEU A 216 -8.50 19.47 -3.13
CA LEU A 216 -8.46 18.02 -3.07
C LEU A 216 -8.88 17.40 -4.41
N SER A 217 -8.13 16.39 -4.85
CA SER A 217 -8.48 15.51 -5.96
C SER A 217 -8.06 14.07 -5.67
N GLY A 218 -8.28 13.16 -6.63
CA GLY A 218 -7.82 11.77 -6.53
C GLY A 218 -6.30 11.58 -6.56
N THR A 219 -5.50 12.63 -6.85
CA THR A 219 -4.04 12.52 -6.93
C THR A 219 -3.29 13.53 -6.06
N HIS A 220 -3.93 14.63 -5.67
CA HIS A 220 -3.28 15.68 -4.90
C HIS A 220 -4.18 16.24 -3.81
N LEU A 221 -3.56 16.67 -2.72
CA LEU A 221 -4.17 17.39 -1.62
C LEU A 221 -3.33 18.63 -1.33
N GLU A 222 -3.93 19.82 -1.35
CA GLU A 222 -3.27 21.06 -0.95
C GLU A 222 -3.65 21.43 0.47
N GLN A 223 -2.66 21.74 1.29
CA GLN A 223 -2.82 22.08 2.70
C GLN A 223 -2.24 23.46 3.00
N LYS A 224 -3.05 24.35 3.57
CA LYS A 224 -2.61 25.62 4.14
C LYS A 224 -1.97 25.39 5.51
N VAL A 225 -0.65 25.54 5.60
CA VAL A 225 0.12 25.39 6.85
C VAL A 225 0.58 26.76 7.36
N GLY A 226 0.52 26.98 8.68
CA GLY A 226 1.00 28.20 9.34
C GLY A 226 0.16 29.47 9.07
N ARG A 227 0.63 30.62 9.61
CA ARG A 227 -0.08 31.92 9.57
C ARG A 227 0.15 32.75 8.30
N ASP A 228 1.18 32.45 7.52
CA ASP A 228 1.46 33.15 6.26
C ASP A 228 0.47 32.69 5.18
N PRO A 229 -0.32 33.56 4.54
CA PRO A 229 -1.27 33.18 3.48
C PRO A 229 -0.63 32.45 2.28
N ARG A 230 0.69 32.48 2.10
CA ARG A 230 1.41 31.77 1.02
C ARG A 230 1.91 30.37 1.40
N GLY A 231 1.82 29.99 2.67
CA GLY A 231 2.27 28.66 3.13
C GLY A 231 1.32 27.54 2.72
N VAL A 232 1.31 27.17 1.43
CA VAL A 232 0.56 26.01 0.92
C VAL A 232 1.54 24.88 0.64
N VAL A 233 1.22 23.69 1.15
CA VAL A 233 1.98 22.45 0.93
C VAL A 233 1.12 21.52 0.08
N VAL A 234 1.72 20.91 -0.95
CA VAL A 234 1.04 19.95 -1.82
C VAL A 234 1.49 18.55 -1.46
N HIS A 235 0.52 17.67 -1.24
CA HIS A 235 0.70 16.27 -0.88
C HIS A 235 0.22 15.37 -2.01
N ASP A 236 0.96 14.31 -2.33
CA ASP A 236 0.43 13.22 -3.15
C ASP A 236 -0.64 12.47 -2.37
N ARG A 237 -1.90 12.60 -2.76
CA ARG A 237 -3.03 11.99 -2.05
C ARG A 237 -2.95 10.46 -2.03
N ARG A 238 -2.30 9.85 -3.02
CA ARG A 238 -2.14 8.38 -3.13
C ARG A 238 -1.10 7.84 -2.16
N ALA A 239 -0.14 8.68 -1.78
CA ALA A 239 0.88 8.34 -0.78
C ALA A 239 0.40 8.56 0.67
N LEU A 240 -0.83 9.04 0.85
CA LEU A 240 -1.45 9.27 2.16
C LEU A 240 -2.43 8.14 2.50
N GLY A 241 -2.16 7.42 3.58
CA GLY A 241 -3.15 6.57 4.26
C GLY A 241 -3.80 7.32 5.42
N GLY A 242 -5.01 6.91 5.83
CA GLY A 242 -5.72 7.50 6.98
C GLY A 242 -7.11 7.99 6.62
N ASP A 243 -7.58 8.99 7.35
CA ASP A 243 -8.97 9.41 7.36
C ASP A 243 -9.45 10.00 6.03
N ASP A 244 -10.77 9.97 5.80
CA ASP A 244 -11.40 10.73 4.74
C ASP A 244 -11.39 12.24 5.05
N VAL A 245 -11.22 13.03 4.00
CA VAL A 245 -11.11 14.49 4.07
C VAL A 245 -11.83 15.15 2.92
N VAL A 246 -12.30 16.37 3.16
CA VAL A 246 -12.81 17.28 2.15
C VAL A 246 -12.13 18.64 2.27
N VAL A 247 -12.32 19.49 1.26
CA VAL A 247 -11.85 20.88 1.31
C VAL A 247 -12.50 21.60 2.50
N GLY A 248 -11.69 22.31 3.29
CA GLY A 248 -12.11 22.98 4.53
C GLY A 248 -11.66 22.27 5.80
N ASN A 249 -11.42 20.96 5.77
CA ASN A 249 -11.06 20.20 6.96
C ASN A 249 -9.69 20.61 7.50
N VAL A 250 -9.56 20.70 8.83
CA VAL A 250 -8.25 20.80 9.49
C VAL A 250 -7.66 19.41 9.67
N VAL A 251 -6.47 19.19 9.11
CA VAL A 251 -5.81 17.88 9.08
C VAL A 251 -4.40 17.95 9.63
N THR A 252 -3.92 16.82 10.14
CA THR A 252 -2.49 16.58 10.37
C THR A 252 -1.99 15.53 9.40
N ILE A 253 -0.94 15.87 8.65
CA ILE A 253 -0.25 14.95 7.77
C ILE A 253 1.16 14.75 8.30
N THR A 254 1.52 13.51 8.64
CA THR A 254 2.86 13.16 9.11
C THR A 254 3.52 12.21 8.13
N TYR A 255 4.77 12.48 7.76
CA TYR A 255 5.57 11.58 6.93
C TYR A 255 6.64 10.87 7.77
N GLU A 256 6.52 9.55 7.86
CA GLU A 256 7.52 8.66 8.45
C GLU A 256 8.00 7.66 7.39
N MET A 257 9.31 7.64 7.13
CA MET A 257 9.93 6.73 6.15
C MET A 257 9.24 6.75 4.76
N GLY A 258 8.84 7.95 4.29
CA GLY A 258 8.18 8.11 2.99
C GLY A 258 6.71 7.69 2.96
N LYS A 259 6.13 7.22 4.07
CA LYS A 259 4.69 6.95 4.19
C LYS A 259 4.00 8.11 4.88
N GLY A 260 3.01 8.71 4.22
CA GLY A 260 2.19 9.76 4.79
C GLY A 260 0.99 9.18 5.55
N ARG A 261 0.79 9.62 6.79
CA ARG A 261 -0.43 9.36 7.57
C ARG A 261 -1.22 10.65 7.70
N LEU A 262 -2.46 10.64 7.22
CA LEU A 262 -3.42 11.73 7.33
C LEU A 262 -4.36 11.47 8.51
N ARG A 263 -4.56 12.48 9.34
CA ARG A 263 -5.56 12.48 10.42
C ARG A 263 -6.46 13.71 10.30
N ASN A 264 -7.75 13.49 10.27
CA ASN A 264 -8.77 14.54 10.21
C ASN A 264 -9.20 14.91 11.64
N HIS A 265 -9.05 16.17 12.02
CA HIS A 265 -9.39 16.62 13.38
C HIS A 265 -10.90 16.78 13.61
N GLU A 266 -11.70 16.91 12.57
CA GLU A 266 -13.16 17.05 12.70
C GLU A 266 -13.83 15.69 12.96
N LEU A 267 -13.33 14.62 12.33
CA LEU A 267 -13.74 13.24 12.62
C LEU A 267 -13.33 12.78 14.03
N ALA A 268 -12.20 13.29 14.54
CA ALA A 268 -11.73 12.96 15.89
C ALA A 268 -12.62 13.53 17.01
N VAL A 269 -13.34 14.64 16.76
CA VAL A 269 -14.26 15.25 17.72
C VAL A 269 -15.59 14.51 17.78
N GLU A 270 -16.11 14.03 16.64
CA GLU A 270 -17.35 13.24 16.59
C GLU A 270 -17.19 11.89 17.31
N GLN A 271 -16.04 11.23 17.21
CA GLN A 271 -15.79 9.97 17.91
C GLN A 271 -15.56 10.13 19.42
N GLN A 272 -15.11 11.30 19.90
CA GLN A 272 -15.02 11.59 21.33
C GLN A 272 -16.35 12.07 21.95
N GLY A 273 -17.30 12.52 21.13
CA GLY A 273 -18.60 13.02 21.57
C GLY A 273 -19.65 11.93 21.89
N MET A 274 -19.44 10.68 21.47
CA MET A 274 -20.38 9.57 21.72
C MET A 274 -20.18 8.85 23.06
N GLY A 275 -19.35 9.40 23.95
CA GLY A 275 -19.13 8.91 25.30
C GLY A 275 -19.63 9.86 26.39
N ARG A 276 -20.94 10.15 26.44
CA ARG A 276 -21.62 10.64 27.64
C ARG A 276 -23.06 10.14 27.69
#